data_AF-A0A7S3A6L2-F1
#
_entry.id   AF-A0A7S3A6L2-F1
#
_cell.length_a   1.000
_cell.length_b   1.000
_cell.length_c   1.000
_cell.angle_alpha   90.00
_cell.angle_beta   90.00
_cell.angle_gamma   90.00
#
_symmetry.space_group_name_H-M   'P 1'
#
loop_
_entity.id
_entity.type
_entity.pdbx_description
1 polymer ?
#
loop_
_entity_poly.entity_id
_entity_poly.type
_entity_poly.pdbx_seq_one_letter_code
_entity_poly.pdbx_strand_id
1 'polypeptide(L)'
;NQRYQERLTDTSSIAADGTGNFNERVMWWIDLPDPNIRPRMKIQIFDSKKGSDDLVAVTDIKLLKLFEEALNSNQTVIRKKQDVLAFHPDYPHVQAKISIALEIVPEGLVKEKKCNFGKQSWHTDQHEDYVLPKPFRPVGFSMWNPYAYIDYMIKATIMKTQWSLVMGLLVFPFIPVVFHVVGWIPWWWWLCGGISGSLVLARLVIVMIQKTPPPPAKLKEEKAFKDDIIVEEHVIEDEAIALKAIDPMLRGITPVSDLLEGKSQK
;
A
#
# COMPACT_ATOMS: atom_id res chain seq x y z
N ASN A 1 -31.18 -4.96 3.86
CA ASN A 1 -30.86 -3.93 4.87
C ASN A 1 -29.57 -4.14 5.67
N GLN A 2 -28.74 -5.16 5.42
CA GLN A 2 -27.42 -5.32 6.06
C GLN A 2 -26.26 -4.57 5.37
N ARG A 3 -26.51 -3.91 4.22
CA ARG A 3 -25.46 -3.28 3.39
C ARG A 3 -24.84 -2.02 4.01
N TYR A 4 -25.49 -1.38 5.00
CA TYR A 4 -25.06 -0.11 5.60
C TYR A 4 -24.70 -0.20 7.08
N GLN A 5 -24.36 -1.38 7.59
CA GLN A 5 -23.98 -1.51 9.00
C GLN A 5 -22.53 -1.04 9.22
N GLU A 6 -22.36 -0.20 10.23
CA GLU A 6 -21.06 0.05 10.85
C GLU A 6 -20.39 -1.29 11.16
N ARG A 7 -19.10 -1.39 10.85
CA ARG A 7 -18.33 -2.60 11.07
C ARG A 7 -17.30 -2.31 12.15
N LEU A 8 -17.42 -3.06 13.24
CA LEU A 8 -16.52 -2.97 14.38
C LEU A 8 -15.41 -4.02 14.25
N THR A 9 -14.21 -3.64 14.68
CA THR A 9 -13.08 -4.55 14.85
C THR A 9 -13.05 -5.14 16.26
N ASP A 10 -12.31 -6.21 16.48
CA ASP A 10 -12.02 -6.69 17.85
C ASP A 10 -11.23 -5.62 18.63
N THR A 11 -11.36 -5.65 19.95
CA THR A 11 -10.63 -4.73 20.83
C THR A 11 -9.15 -5.14 20.92
N SER A 12 -8.25 -4.18 20.76
CA SER A 12 -6.82 -4.39 21.01
C SER A 12 -6.47 -3.95 22.43
N SER A 13 -5.68 -4.77 23.13
CA SER A 13 -5.13 -4.42 24.43
C SER A 13 -3.99 -3.41 24.26
N ILE A 14 -3.89 -2.47 25.19
CA ILE A 14 -2.84 -1.44 25.21
C ILE A 14 -1.47 -2.10 25.20
N ALA A 15 -0.66 -1.83 24.17
CA ALA A 15 0.75 -2.19 24.16
C ALA A 15 1.60 -1.08 24.82
N ALA A 16 2.66 -1.49 25.51
CA ALA A 16 3.54 -0.56 26.24
C ALA A 16 4.30 0.41 25.31
N ASP A 17 4.40 0.10 24.03
CA ASP A 17 5.03 0.92 22.99
C ASP A 17 4.04 1.88 22.29
N GLY A 18 2.77 1.90 22.72
CA GLY A 18 1.72 2.72 22.12
C GLY A 18 1.27 2.22 20.74
N THR A 19 1.65 1.00 20.35
CA THR A 19 1.23 0.39 19.07
C THR A 19 0.06 -0.57 19.26
N GLY A 20 -0.83 -0.63 18.26
CA GLY A 20 -1.96 -1.56 18.26
C GLY A 20 -1.94 -2.36 16.97
N ASN A 21 -1.85 -3.69 17.08
CA ASN A 21 -1.99 -4.55 15.91
C ASN A 21 -3.36 -5.24 15.93
N PHE A 22 -4.18 -4.92 14.92
CA PHE A 22 -5.52 -5.49 14.77
C PHE A 22 -5.50 -6.70 13.83
N ASN A 23 -4.74 -6.63 12.72
CA ASN A 23 -4.72 -7.66 11.68
C ASN A 23 -6.13 -8.18 11.31
N GLU A 24 -7.07 -7.25 11.15
CA GLU A 24 -8.44 -7.58 10.80
C GLU A 24 -8.80 -7.15 9.38
N ARG A 25 -9.77 -7.85 8.79
CA ARG A 25 -10.38 -7.48 7.52
C ARG A 25 -11.82 -7.09 7.75
N VAL A 26 -12.18 -6.01 7.08
CA VAL A 26 -13.54 -5.49 7.07
C VAL A 26 -13.98 -5.36 5.61
N MET A 27 -15.18 -5.86 5.33
CA MET A 27 -15.74 -5.85 3.98
C MET A 27 -17.11 -5.19 3.97
N TRP A 28 -17.39 -4.51 2.87
CA TRP A 28 -18.67 -3.89 2.60
C TRP A 28 -19.09 -4.23 1.18
N TRP A 29 -20.38 -4.51 1.01
CA TRP A 29 -21.01 -4.58 -0.30
C TRP A 29 -21.41 -3.16 -0.68
N ILE A 30 -20.76 -2.62 -1.71
CA ILE A 30 -20.96 -1.24 -2.15
C ILE A 30 -21.36 -1.27 -3.62
N ASP A 31 -22.46 -0.60 -3.93
CA ASP A 31 -22.81 -0.28 -5.31
C ASP A 31 -21.94 0.93 -5.71
N LEU A 32 -21.22 0.83 -6.84
CA LEU A 32 -20.25 1.86 -7.25
C LEU A 32 -20.96 3.23 -7.33
N PRO A 33 -20.47 4.26 -6.60
CA PRO A 33 -21.12 5.55 -6.57
C PRO A 33 -21.02 6.23 -7.95
N ASP A 34 -21.98 7.11 -8.23
CA ASP A 34 -21.92 8.01 -9.40
C ASP A 34 -20.54 8.72 -9.42
N PRO A 35 -19.86 8.80 -10.58
CA PRO A 35 -18.55 9.46 -10.70
C PRO A 35 -18.53 10.91 -10.20
N ASN A 36 -19.68 11.57 -10.09
CA ASN A 36 -19.79 12.92 -9.53
C ASN A 36 -19.68 12.96 -7.99
N ILE A 37 -19.89 11.83 -7.31
CA ILE A 37 -19.81 11.72 -5.86
C ILE A 37 -18.35 11.45 -5.48
N ARG A 38 -17.88 12.11 -4.40
CA ARG A 38 -16.52 11.91 -3.87
C ARG A 38 -16.56 10.96 -2.68
N PRO A 39 -16.48 9.63 -2.87
CA PRO A 39 -16.59 8.67 -1.77
C PRO A 39 -15.43 8.84 -0.79
N ARG A 40 -15.76 8.79 0.50
CA ARG A 40 -14.81 8.84 1.62
C ARG A 40 -15.11 7.70 2.59
N MET A 41 -14.05 7.11 3.12
CA MET A 41 -14.13 6.18 4.24
C MET A 41 -13.65 6.89 5.49
N LYS A 42 -14.53 6.98 6.48
CA LYS A 42 -14.22 7.52 7.81
C LYS A 42 -13.89 6.37 8.74
N ILE A 43 -12.73 6.43 9.38
CA ILE A 43 -12.31 5.48 10.40
C ILE A 43 -12.31 6.22 11.74
N GLN A 44 -12.92 5.60 12.74
CA GLN A 44 -13.00 6.11 14.11
C GLN A 44 -12.38 5.08 15.04
N ILE A 45 -11.47 5.54 15.90
CA ILE A 45 -10.81 4.72 16.92
C ILE A 45 -11.40 5.11 18.26
N PHE A 46 -11.92 4.12 18.97
CA PHE A 46 -12.47 4.28 20.31
C PHE A 46 -11.55 3.62 21.34
N ASP A 47 -11.38 4.27 22.48
CA ASP A 47 -10.78 3.67 23.67
C ASP A 47 -11.90 2.96 24.44
N SER A 48 -11.89 1.63 24.40
CA SER A 48 -12.86 0.83 25.15
C SER A 48 -12.39 0.70 26.60
N LYS A 49 -12.70 1.72 27.42
CA LYS A 49 -12.62 1.62 28.87
C LYS A 49 -13.93 1.04 29.40
N LYS A 50 -13.86 0.28 30.49
CA LYS A 50 -15.07 -0.26 31.14
C LYS A 50 -16.05 0.88 31.49
N GLY A 51 -17.07 1.10 30.65
CA GLY A 51 -18.15 2.05 30.88
C GLY A 51 -18.15 3.31 29.99
N SER A 52 -17.13 3.55 29.16
CA SER A 52 -17.14 4.62 28.13
C SER A 52 -16.32 4.24 26.91
N ASP A 53 -16.89 4.46 25.72
CA ASP A 53 -16.18 4.38 24.45
C ASP A 53 -15.81 5.81 24.02
N ASP A 54 -14.63 6.26 24.45
CA ASP A 54 -14.17 7.61 24.14
C ASP A 54 -13.52 7.65 22.76
N LEU A 55 -13.89 8.62 21.92
CA LEU A 55 -13.33 8.77 20.58
C LEU A 55 -11.90 9.32 20.67
N VAL A 56 -10.91 8.48 20.37
CA VAL A 56 -9.47 8.81 20.48
C VAL A 56 -8.95 9.44 19.20
N ALA A 57 -9.37 8.93 18.05
CA ALA A 57 -8.84 9.39 16.77
C ALA A 57 -9.83 9.19 15.63
N VAL A 58 -9.76 10.10 14.66
CA VAL A 58 -10.54 10.05 13.43
C VAL A 58 -9.61 10.21 12.23
N THR A 59 -9.89 9.48 11.16
CA THR A 59 -9.27 9.72 9.87
C THR A 59 -10.26 9.54 8.72
N ASP A 60 -10.06 10.34 7.67
CA ASP A 60 -10.86 10.29 6.45
C ASP A 60 -9.96 9.91 5.28
N ILE A 61 -10.33 8.84 4.58
CA ILE A 61 -9.59 8.34 3.42
C ILE A 61 -10.41 8.62 2.17
N LYS A 62 -9.82 9.33 1.22
CA LYS A 62 -10.43 9.62 -0.08
C LYS A 62 -10.36 8.36 -0.95
N LEU A 63 -11.51 7.85 -1.37
CA LEU A 63 -11.59 6.63 -2.17
C LEU A 63 -11.76 6.89 -3.68
N LEU A 64 -11.91 8.16 -4.10
CA LEU A 64 -12.22 8.54 -5.49
C LEU A 64 -11.34 7.81 -6.53
N LYS A 65 -10.01 7.92 -6.41
CA LYS A 65 -9.07 7.28 -7.35
C LYS A 65 -9.18 5.75 -7.36
N LEU A 66 -9.57 5.15 -6.25
CA LEU A 66 -9.74 3.69 -6.15
C LEU A 66 -10.98 3.24 -6.92
N PHE A 67 -12.08 4.00 -6.79
CA PHE A 67 -13.32 3.75 -7.51
C PHE A 67 -13.21 4.04 -9.00
N GLU A 68 -12.54 5.12 -9.40
CA GLU A 68 -12.28 5.44 -10.81
C GLU A 68 -11.46 4.33 -11.50
N GLU A 69 -10.39 3.85 -10.85
CA GLU A 69 -9.60 2.72 -11.37
C GLU A 69 -10.45 1.43 -11.47
N ALA A 70 -11.33 1.18 -10.51
CA ALA A 70 -12.21 0.00 -10.52
C ALA A 70 -13.27 0.08 -11.62
N LEU A 71 -13.87 1.27 -11.85
CA LEU A 71 -14.84 1.52 -12.91
C LEU A 71 -14.22 1.35 -14.31
N ASN A 72 -13.00 1.85 -14.50
CA ASN A 72 -12.33 1.81 -15.80
C ASN A 72 -11.80 0.42 -16.16
N SER A 73 -11.26 -0.32 -15.18
CA SER A 73 -10.63 -1.62 -15.44
C SER A 73 -11.60 -2.80 -15.36
N ASN A 74 -12.71 -2.67 -14.61
CA ASN A 74 -13.59 -3.78 -14.21
C ASN A 74 -12.82 -4.97 -13.60
N GLN A 75 -11.62 -4.72 -13.06
CA GLN A 75 -10.73 -5.69 -12.45
C GLN A 75 -10.58 -5.39 -10.96
N THR A 76 -9.95 -6.31 -10.24
CA THR A 76 -9.65 -6.10 -8.82
C THR A 76 -8.59 -5.02 -8.67
N VAL A 77 -8.91 -3.94 -7.95
CA VAL A 77 -7.97 -2.84 -7.70
C VAL A 77 -7.47 -2.92 -6.26
N ILE A 78 -6.15 -3.01 -6.10
CA ILE A 78 -5.50 -3.15 -4.79
C ILE A 78 -4.62 -1.93 -4.50
N ARG A 79 -4.87 -1.28 -3.36
CA ARG A 79 -3.94 -0.35 -2.71
C ARG A 79 -3.26 -1.08 -1.57
N LYS A 80 -1.98 -1.38 -1.79
CA LYS A 80 -1.11 -1.98 -0.78
C LYS A 80 -1.01 -1.10 0.46
N LYS A 81 -0.48 -1.68 1.53
CA LYS A 81 -0.29 -1.06 2.85
C LYS A 81 0.13 0.40 2.72
N GLN A 82 -0.79 1.30 3.08
CA GLN A 82 -0.60 2.73 3.14
C GLN A 82 -0.75 3.19 4.58
N ASP A 83 0.07 4.15 4.95
CA ASP A 83 0.01 4.75 6.28
C ASP A 83 -0.82 6.03 6.22
N VAL A 84 -1.86 6.09 7.04
CA VAL A 84 -2.79 7.19 7.12
C VAL A 84 -2.68 7.82 8.51
N LEU A 85 -2.64 9.15 8.55
CA LEU A 85 -2.64 9.88 9.81
C LEU A 85 -4.06 10.01 10.35
N ALA A 86 -4.21 9.76 11.64
CA ALA A 86 -5.43 9.95 12.39
C ALA A 86 -5.18 10.96 13.52
N PHE A 87 -6.17 11.81 13.76
CA PHE A 87 -6.07 12.94 14.67
C PHE A 87 -7.13 12.83 15.77
N HIS A 88 -6.77 13.23 16.99
CA HIS A 88 -7.75 13.36 18.06
C HIS A 88 -8.67 14.54 17.77
N PRO A 89 -10.01 14.40 17.93
CA PRO A 89 -10.96 15.49 17.65
C PRO A 89 -10.67 16.75 18.47
N ASP A 90 -10.40 16.60 19.76
CA ASP A 90 -10.12 17.73 20.67
C ASP A 90 -8.64 18.14 20.76
N TYR A 91 -7.71 17.27 20.32
CA TYR A 91 -6.26 17.50 20.46
C TYR A 91 -5.54 17.28 19.12
N PRO A 92 -5.61 18.23 18.16
CA PRO A 92 -5.09 18.03 16.80
C PRO A 92 -3.57 17.82 16.70
N HIS A 93 -2.83 18.18 17.75
CA HIS A 93 -1.39 17.96 17.85
C HIS A 93 -1.04 16.50 18.18
N VAL A 94 -1.98 15.72 18.72
CA VAL A 94 -1.82 14.29 18.97
C VAL A 94 -2.14 13.54 17.68
N GLN A 95 -1.13 12.85 17.13
CA GLN A 95 -1.23 12.14 15.87
C GLN A 95 -1.00 10.65 16.07
N ALA A 96 -1.88 9.84 15.52
CA ALA A 96 -1.71 8.40 15.40
C ALA A 96 -1.49 8.02 13.94
N LYS A 97 -0.74 6.94 13.71
CA LYS A 97 -0.46 6.43 12.37
C LYS A 97 -1.13 5.07 12.22
N ILE A 98 -2.04 4.96 11.26
CA ILE A 98 -2.79 3.73 10.97
C ILE A 98 -2.29 3.16 9.65
N SER A 99 -1.80 1.92 9.67
CA SER A 99 -1.48 1.20 8.44
C SER A 99 -2.71 0.42 7.95
N ILE A 100 -3.18 0.71 6.74
CA ILE A 100 -4.32 0.02 6.12
C ILE A 100 -4.01 -0.42 4.69
N ALA A 101 -4.67 -1.48 4.23
CA ALA A 101 -4.69 -1.87 2.83
C ALA A 101 -6.15 -1.86 2.35
N LEU A 102 -6.38 -1.42 1.11
CA LEU A 102 -7.71 -1.31 0.54
C LEU A 102 -7.77 -2.09 -0.77
N GLU A 103 -8.87 -2.81 -0.97
CA GLU A 103 -9.11 -3.61 -2.16
C GLU A 103 -10.58 -3.48 -2.57
N ILE A 104 -10.82 -3.26 -3.87
CA ILE A 104 -12.15 -3.34 -4.46
C ILE A 104 -12.18 -4.59 -5.35
N VAL A 105 -13.12 -5.49 -5.05
CA VAL A 105 -13.31 -6.74 -5.77
C VAL A 105 -14.66 -6.69 -6.51
N PRO A 106 -14.69 -6.87 -7.84
CA PRO A 106 -15.94 -6.99 -8.60
C PRO A 106 -16.75 -8.21 -8.15
N GLU A 107 -18.09 -8.12 -8.17
CA GLU A 107 -18.99 -9.16 -7.66
C GLU A 107 -18.71 -10.56 -8.26
N GLY A 108 -18.38 -10.62 -9.55
CA GLY A 108 -18.04 -11.86 -10.25
C GLY A 108 -16.82 -12.60 -9.66
N LEU A 109 -15.88 -11.87 -9.07
CA LEU A 109 -14.63 -12.42 -8.52
C LEU A 109 -14.69 -12.65 -6.99
N VAL A 110 -15.75 -12.20 -6.31
CA VAL A 110 -15.88 -12.33 -4.85
C VAL A 110 -15.93 -13.80 -4.40
N LYS A 111 -16.49 -14.69 -5.23
CA LYS A 111 -16.56 -16.12 -4.89
C LYS A 111 -15.20 -16.80 -4.86
N GLU A 112 -14.30 -16.38 -5.74
CA GLU A 112 -12.92 -16.89 -5.80
C GLU A 112 -12.09 -16.33 -4.64
N LYS A 113 -12.31 -15.04 -4.34
CA LYS A 113 -11.65 -14.29 -3.28
C LYS A 113 -12.47 -14.28 -1.99
N LYS A 114 -12.72 -15.46 -1.42
CA LYS A 114 -13.52 -15.58 -0.19
C LYS A 114 -12.82 -14.88 0.99
N CYS A 115 -13.44 -13.83 1.50
CA CYS A 115 -12.99 -13.08 2.67
C CYS A 115 -14.04 -13.17 3.78
N ASN A 116 -13.67 -13.67 4.96
CA ASN A 116 -14.51 -13.58 6.14
C ASN A 116 -14.14 -12.33 6.95
N PHE A 117 -15.02 -11.91 7.86
CA PHE A 117 -14.88 -10.66 8.62
C PHE A 117 -14.83 -10.90 10.14
N GLY A 118 -14.24 -9.93 10.86
CA GLY A 118 -14.14 -9.95 12.33
C GLY A 118 -13.41 -11.18 12.87
N LYS A 119 -13.99 -11.85 13.89
CA LYS A 119 -13.39 -13.03 14.54
C LYS A 119 -13.19 -14.23 13.61
N GLN A 120 -13.87 -14.26 12.46
CA GLN A 120 -13.73 -15.31 11.45
C GLN A 120 -12.63 -15.01 10.40
N SER A 121 -11.94 -13.87 10.53
CA SER A 121 -10.88 -13.42 9.62
C SER A 121 -9.67 -14.36 9.50
N TRP A 122 -9.54 -15.38 10.36
CA TRP A 122 -8.46 -16.38 10.31
C TRP A 122 -8.91 -17.79 9.84
N HIS A 123 -10.11 -17.96 9.27
CA HIS A 123 -10.52 -19.31 8.84
C HIS A 123 -9.77 -19.84 7.60
N THR A 124 -9.59 -21.16 7.56
CA THR A 124 -8.94 -21.90 6.47
C THR A 124 -9.73 -21.97 5.16
N ASP A 125 -10.99 -21.55 5.18
CA ASP A 125 -11.85 -21.48 4.00
C ASP A 125 -11.69 -20.17 3.22
N GLN A 126 -10.80 -19.29 3.66
CA GLN A 126 -10.48 -18.04 2.99
C GLN A 126 -9.44 -18.24 1.89
N HIS A 127 -9.42 -17.29 0.95
CA HIS A 127 -8.34 -17.19 -0.02
C HIS A 127 -6.99 -16.99 0.68
N GLU A 128 -5.91 -17.60 0.17
CA GLU A 128 -4.58 -17.58 0.81
C GLU A 128 -4.05 -16.16 1.01
N ASP A 129 -4.27 -15.27 0.03
CA ASP A 129 -3.94 -13.84 0.14
C ASP A 129 -4.65 -13.13 1.29
N TYR A 130 -5.73 -13.73 1.81
CA TYR A 130 -6.59 -13.15 2.82
C TYR A 130 -6.34 -13.64 4.23
N VAL A 131 -5.57 -14.73 4.39
CA VAL A 131 -5.17 -15.24 5.70
C VAL A 131 -4.21 -14.27 6.37
N LEU A 132 -4.69 -13.56 7.39
CA LEU A 132 -3.86 -12.66 8.20
C LEU A 132 -3.22 -13.42 9.37
N PRO A 133 -1.96 -13.07 9.75
CA PRO A 133 -1.38 -13.61 10.97
C PRO A 133 -2.16 -13.10 12.18
N LYS A 134 -2.25 -13.92 13.24
CA LYS A 134 -2.88 -13.51 14.49
C LYS A 134 -2.29 -12.17 14.97
N PRO A 135 -3.10 -11.23 15.47
CA PRO A 135 -2.61 -9.96 15.96
C PRO A 135 -1.60 -10.19 17.08
N PHE A 136 -0.44 -9.54 16.97
CA PHE A 136 0.55 -9.53 18.05
C PHE A 136 0.12 -8.49 19.08
N ARG A 137 -0.45 -8.96 20.20
CA ARG A 137 -0.98 -8.13 21.28
C ARG A 137 -0.56 -8.67 22.65
N PRO A 138 -0.37 -7.82 23.66
CA PRO A 138 -0.15 -8.28 25.02
C PRO A 138 -1.38 -9.03 25.52
N VAL A 139 -1.17 -10.27 25.92
CA VAL A 139 -2.23 -11.14 26.46
C VAL A 139 -2.08 -11.18 27.98
N GLY A 140 -3.17 -11.01 28.72
CA GLY A 140 -3.15 -11.24 30.18
C GLY A 140 -3.04 -12.73 30.50
N PHE A 141 -2.42 -13.07 31.64
CA PHE A 141 -2.41 -14.46 32.09
C PHE A 141 -3.83 -14.92 32.44
N SER A 142 -4.23 -16.08 31.92
CA SER A 142 -5.51 -16.73 32.23
C SER A 142 -5.25 -18.17 32.66
N MET A 143 -5.80 -18.57 33.82
CA MET A 143 -5.69 -19.95 34.30
C MET A 143 -6.37 -20.96 33.36
N TRP A 144 -7.41 -20.53 32.64
CA TRP A 144 -8.19 -21.40 31.74
C TRP A 144 -7.59 -21.51 30.33
N ASN A 145 -6.69 -20.61 29.95
CA ASN A 145 -5.97 -20.65 28.68
C ASN A 145 -4.57 -20.04 28.82
N PRO A 146 -3.63 -20.74 29.51
CA PRO A 146 -2.28 -20.23 29.72
C PRO A 146 -1.44 -20.22 28.43
N TYR A 147 -1.83 -21.01 27.43
CA TYR A 147 -1.10 -21.15 26.17
C TYR A 147 -0.95 -19.82 25.43
N ALA A 148 -2.01 -19.01 25.37
CA ALA A 148 -1.97 -17.71 24.70
C ALA A 148 -0.97 -16.73 25.34
N TYR A 149 -0.87 -16.75 26.67
CA TYR A 149 0.10 -15.93 27.42
C TYR A 149 1.54 -16.42 27.19
N ILE A 150 1.76 -17.74 27.26
CA ILE A 150 3.09 -18.34 27.07
C ILE A 150 3.59 -18.11 25.64
N ASP A 151 2.75 -18.30 24.61
CA ASP A 151 3.08 -18.05 23.21
C ASP A 151 3.46 -16.57 22.99
N TYR A 152 2.70 -15.63 23.58
CA TYR A 152 3.05 -14.22 23.55
C TYR A 152 4.41 -13.94 24.20
N MET A 153 4.66 -14.47 25.40
CA MET A 153 5.93 -14.30 26.12
C MET A 153 7.13 -14.85 25.33
N ILE A 154 6.99 -16.01 24.72
CA ILE A 154 8.03 -16.62 23.87
C ILE A 154 8.32 -15.71 22.68
N LYS A 155 7.28 -15.32 21.92
CA LYS A 155 7.43 -14.46 20.74
C LYS A 155 8.04 -13.11 21.09
N ALA A 156 7.55 -12.46 22.15
CA ALA A 156 8.09 -11.20 22.64
C ALA A 156 9.56 -11.32 23.05
N THR A 157 9.93 -12.43 23.73
CA THR A 157 11.32 -12.69 24.13
C THR A 157 12.22 -12.91 22.92
N ILE A 158 11.77 -13.68 21.91
CA ILE A 158 12.51 -13.89 20.67
C ILE A 158 12.73 -12.56 19.94
N MET A 159 11.67 -11.76 19.76
CA MET A 159 11.78 -10.45 19.10
C MET A 159 12.73 -9.52 19.85
N LYS A 160 12.63 -9.45 21.19
CA LYS A 160 13.54 -8.65 22.03
C LYS A 160 14.98 -9.15 21.91
N THR A 161 15.19 -10.47 21.92
CA THR A 161 16.53 -11.07 21.81
C THR A 161 17.14 -10.80 20.44
N GLN A 162 16.36 -10.94 19.36
CA GLN A 162 16.78 -10.58 18.02
C GLN A 162 17.20 -9.10 17.94
N TRP A 163 16.40 -8.20 18.52
CA TRP A 163 16.73 -6.77 18.55
C TRP A 163 17.98 -6.47 19.37
N SER A 164 18.11 -7.05 20.57
CA SER A 164 19.30 -6.93 21.40
C SER A 164 20.54 -7.47 20.72
N LEU A 165 20.42 -8.58 19.99
CA LEU A 165 21.52 -9.15 19.21
C LEU A 165 21.91 -8.21 18.07
N VAL A 166 20.94 -7.71 17.30
CA VAL A 166 21.20 -6.71 16.24
C VAL A 166 21.91 -5.48 16.80
N MET A 167 21.44 -4.94 17.93
CA MET A 167 22.06 -3.79 18.59
C MET A 167 23.46 -4.09 19.11
N GLY A 168 23.66 -5.24 19.76
CA GLY A 168 24.97 -5.67 20.24
C GLY A 168 25.97 -5.84 19.10
N LEU A 169 25.52 -6.43 17.99
CA LEU A 169 26.34 -6.65 16.80
C LEU A 169 26.61 -5.34 16.03
N LEU A 170 25.69 -4.38 16.08
CA LEU A 170 25.89 -3.03 15.56
C LEU A 170 26.98 -2.27 16.34
N VAL A 171 27.03 -2.43 17.67
CA VAL A 171 28.04 -1.80 18.54
C VAL A 171 29.36 -2.57 18.53
N PHE A 172 29.33 -3.86 18.24
CA PHE A 172 30.49 -4.75 18.20
C PHE A 172 31.71 -4.20 17.44
N PRO A 173 31.62 -3.62 16.23
CA PRO A 173 32.80 -3.08 15.54
C PRO A 173 33.46 -1.89 16.26
N PHE A 174 32.74 -1.17 17.13
CA PHE A 174 33.28 -0.06 17.90
C PHE A 174 33.99 -0.50 19.18
N ILE A 175 33.65 -1.69 19.72
CA ILE A 175 34.25 -2.21 20.95
C ILE A 175 35.77 -2.47 20.77
N PRO A 176 36.25 -3.14 19.71
CA PRO A 176 37.67 -3.28 19.41
C PRO A 176 38.39 -1.94 19.23
N VAL A 177 37.71 -0.89 18.73
CA VAL A 177 38.30 0.46 18.62
C VAL A 177 38.73 0.97 19.99
N VAL A 178 37.81 0.93 20.96
CA VAL A 178 38.08 1.38 22.32
C VAL A 178 39.17 0.54 22.97
N PHE A 179 39.10 -0.79 22.82
CA PHE A 179 40.11 -1.68 23.38
C PHE A 179 41.49 -1.52 22.74
N HIS A 180 41.58 -1.16 21.45
CA HIS A 180 42.86 -0.91 20.79
C HIS A 180 43.50 0.38 21.27
N VAL A 181 42.71 1.45 21.44
CA VAL A 181 43.17 2.72 22.00
C VAL A 181 43.72 2.53 23.43
N VAL A 182 43.08 1.65 24.22
CA VAL A 182 43.44 1.44 25.63
C VAL A 182 44.51 0.36 25.83
N GLY A 183 44.56 -0.68 24.99
CA GLY A 183 45.26 -1.93 25.31
C GLY A 183 46.28 -2.43 24.29
N TRP A 184 46.60 -1.67 23.23
CA TRP A 184 47.55 -2.12 22.18
C TRP A 184 47.22 -3.51 21.59
N ILE A 185 45.93 -3.81 21.44
CA ILE A 185 45.48 -5.09 20.91
C ILE A 185 45.91 -5.24 19.45
N PRO A 186 46.44 -6.41 19.04
CA PRO A 186 46.86 -6.66 17.66
C PRO A 186 45.79 -6.41 16.59
N TRP A 187 46.21 -5.88 15.44
CA TRP A 187 45.33 -5.41 14.36
C TRP A 187 44.44 -6.47 13.70
N TRP A 188 44.77 -7.77 13.77
CA TRP A 188 43.99 -8.85 13.16
C TRP A 188 42.61 -9.05 13.78
N TRP A 189 42.42 -8.68 15.06
CA TRP A 189 41.09 -8.65 15.69
C TRP A 189 40.15 -7.65 15.03
N TRP A 190 40.69 -6.55 14.49
CA TRP A 190 39.92 -5.57 13.73
C TRP A 190 39.45 -6.10 12.39
N LEU A 191 40.28 -6.90 11.72
CA LEU A 191 39.92 -7.51 10.45
C LEU A 191 38.76 -8.50 10.65
N CYS A 192 38.81 -9.32 11.70
CA CYS A 192 37.71 -10.21 12.08
C CYS A 192 36.43 -9.45 12.50
N GLY A 193 36.56 -8.38 13.29
CA GLY A 193 35.45 -7.53 13.69
C GLY A 193 34.81 -6.77 12.52
N GLY A 194 35.63 -6.24 11.62
CA GLY A 194 35.20 -5.55 10.41
C GLY A 194 34.49 -6.47 9.42
N ILE A 195 35.01 -7.70 9.21
CA ILE A 195 34.35 -8.70 8.34
C ILE A 195 33.00 -9.12 8.94
N SER A 196 32.96 -9.44 10.24
CA SER A 196 31.71 -9.85 10.89
C SER A 196 30.66 -8.74 10.92
N GLY A 197 31.05 -7.50 11.22
CA GLY A 197 30.18 -6.33 11.15
C GLY A 197 29.67 -6.05 9.72
N SER A 198 30.55 -6.16 8.72
CA SER A 198 30.19 -5.95 7.30
C SER A 198 29.19 -6.99 6.79
N LEU A 199 29.34 -8.26 7.19
CA LEU A 199 28.39 -9.33 6.84
C LEU A 199 26.99 -9.06 7.41
N VAL A 200 26.91 -8.57 8.65
CA VAL A 200 25.62 -8.23 9.27
C VAL A 200 25.01 -6.99 8.66
N LEU A 201 25.82 -5.97 8.34
CA LEU A 201 25.35 -4.79 7.62
C LEU A 201 24.79 -5.18 6.25
N ALA A 202 25.51 -6.02 5.49
CA ALA A 202 25.06 -6.52 4.20
C ALA A 202 23.73 -7.29 4.32
N ARG A 203 23.59 -8.13 5.36
CA ARG A 203 22.33 -8.85 5.62
C ARG A 203 21.19 -7.90 5.96
N LEU A 204 21.43 -6.88 6.77
CA LEU A 204 20.43 -5.84 7.08
C LEU A 204 19.99 -5.09 5.82
N VAL A 205 20.94 -4.71 4.96
CA VAL A 205 20.64 -4.04 3.68
C VAL A 205 19.79 -4.94 2.78
N ILE A 206 20.10 -6.23 2.66
CA ILE A 206 19.28 -7.18 1.88
C ILE A 206 17.86 -7.26 2.46
N VAL A 207 17.71 -7.38 3.78
CA VAL A 207 16.39 -7.43 4.44
C VAL A 207 15.63 -6.11 4.25
N MET A 208 16.32 -4.97 4.28
CA MET A 208 15.70 -3.68 4.00
C MET A 208 15.23 -3.62 2.55
N ILE A 209 16.06 -3.99 1.57
CA ILE A 209 15.69 -4.03 0.15
C ILE A 209 14.48 -4.94 -0.09
N GLN A 210 14.42 -6.10 0.57
CA GLN A 210 13.29 -7.03 0.48
C GLN A 210 12.00 -6.48 1.10
N LYS A 211 12.11 -5.64 2.13
CA LYS A 211 10.96 -4.99 2.78
C LYS A 211 10.51 -3.72 2.06
N THR A 212 11.39 -3.08 1.31
CA THR A 212 11.00 -1.97 0.44
C THR A 212 10.14 -2.56 -0.69
N PRO A 213 8.86 -2.16 -0.82
CA PRO A 213 8.08 -2.60 -1.96
C PRO A 213 8.81 -2.20 -3.25
N PRO A 214 8.81 -3.04 -4.30
CA PRO A 214 9.40 -2.66 -5.56
C PRO A 214 8.80 -1.31 -5.99
N PRO A 215 9.61 -0.39 -6.54
CA PRO A 215 9.08 0.87 -7.06
C PRO A 215 7.89 0.54 -7.96
N PRO A 216 6.76 1.26 -7.81
CA PRO A 216 5.55 0.92 -8.55
C PRO A 216 5.89 0.81 -10.03
N ALA A 217 5.42 -0.26 -10.68
CA ALA A 217 5.63 -0.53 -12.12
C ALA A 217 5.26 0.66 -13.02
N LYS A 218 4.54 1.65 -12.48
CA LYS A 218 4.25 2.95 -13.06
C LYS A 218 5.48 3.71 -13.60
N LEU A 219 6.69 3.50 -13.07
CA LEU A 219 7.90 4.12 -13.65
C LEU A 219 8.37 3.47 -14.97
N LYS A 220 7.97 2.21 -15.24
CA LYS A 220 8.20 1.57 -16.54
C LYS A 220 7.09 1.90 -17.53
N GLU A 221 5.85 1.99 -17.08
CA GLU A 221 4.72 2.41 -17.92
C GLU A 221 4.77 3.90 -18.28
N GLU A 222 5.22 4.80 -17.40
CA GLU A 222 5.37 6.22 -17.75
C GLU A 222 6.53 6.45 -18.74
N LYS A 223 7.57 5.59 -18.72
CA LYS A 223 8.61 5.59 -19.75
C LYS A 223 8.10 5.01 -21.06
N ALA A 224 7.43 3.86 -21.04
CA ALA A 224 6.84 3.27 -22.25
C ALA A 224 5.78 4.21 -22.88
N PHE A 225 4.95 4.86 -22.08
CA PHE A 225 3.94 5.81 -22.55
C PHE A 225 4.57 7.11 -23.08
N LYS A 226 5.66 7.62 -22.47
CA LYS A 226 6.41 8.75 -23.04
C LYS A 226 7.08 8.38 -24.35
N ASP A 227 7.65 7.18 -24.44
CA ASP A 227 8.29 6.70 -25.66
C ASP A 227 7.26 6.48 -26.78
N ASP A 228 6.05 5.99 -26.46
CA ASP A 228 4.94 5.85 -27.43
C ASP A 228 4.36 7.19 -27.88
N ILE A 229 4.21 8.18 -26.98
CA ILE A 229 3.76 9.54 -27.35
C ILE A 229 4.77 10.23 -28.29
N ILE A 230 6.07 10.07 -28.04
CA ILE A 230 7.12 10.66 -28.88
C ILE A 230 7.10 10.04 -30.30
N VAL A 231 6.73 8.75 -30.41
CA VAL A 231 6.58 8.09 -31.71
C VAL A 231 5.33 8.58 -32.45
N GLU A 232 4.19 8.75 -31.78
CA GLU A 232 2.97 9.28 -32.43
C GLU A 232 3.10 10.74 -32.87
N GLU A 233 3.76 11.60 -32.08
CA GLU A 233 3.97 13.01 -32.44
C GLU A 233 4.81 13.16 -33.71
N HIS A 234 5.83 12.31 -33.90
CA HIS A 234 6.61 12.28 -35.13
C HIS A 234 5.83 11.76 -36.35
N VAL A 235 4.94 10.77 -36.19
CA VAL A 235 4.11 10.26 -37.29
C VAL A 235 3.10 11.31 -37.77
N ILE A 236 2.52 12.09 -36.84
CA ILE A 236 1.56 13.14 -37.18
C ILE A 236 2.25 14.32 -37.89
N GLU A 237 3.48 14.68 -37.49
CA GLU A 237 4.25 15.70 -38.20
C GLU A 237 4.60 15.28 -39.64
N ASP A 238 4.98 14.01 -39.84
CA ASP A 238 5.30 13.49 -41.18
C ASP A 238 4.06 13.43 -42.09
N GLU A 239 2.89 13.05 -41.57
CA GLU A 239 1.63 13.09 -42.34
C GLU A 239 1.16 14.53 -42.64
N ALA A 240 1.34 15.46 -41.70
CA ALA A 240 1.01 16.87 -41.93
C ALA A 240 1.92 17.53 -42.98
N ILE A 241 3.19 17.13 -43.04
CA ILE A 241 4.14 17.54 -44.08
C ILE A 241 3.73 16.94 -45.44
N ALA A 242 3.35 15.66 -45.48
CA ALA A 242 2.87 15.02 -46.71
C ALA A 242 1.57 15.67 -47.24
N LEU A 243 0.62 16.00 -46.37
CA LEU A 243 -0.63 16.68 -46.75
C LEU A 243 -0.39 18.10 -47.26
N LYS A 244 0.54 18.86 -46.66
CA LYS A 244 0.93 20.18 -47.16
C LYS A 244 1.62 20.13 -48.53
N ALA A 245 2.28 19.02 -48.87
CA ALA A 245 2.86 18.83 -50.20
C ALA A 245 1.81 18.53 -51.29
N ILE A 246 0.63 18.03 -50.91
CA ILE A 246 -0.47 17.68 -51.84
C ILE A 246 -1.38 18.89 -52.14
N ASP A 247 -1.51 19.86 -51.23
CA ASP A 247 -2.36 21.06 -51.40
C ASP A 247 -2.06 21.90 -52.67
N PRO A 248 -0.82 22.09 -53.14
CA PRO A 248 -0.58 22.79 -54.40
C PRO A 248 -0.96 21.98 -55.66
N MET A 249 -1.11 20.65 -55.58
CA MET A 249 -1.54 19.83 -56.72
C MET A 249 -3.07 19.88 -56.93
N LEU A 250 -3.85 20.09 -55.87
CA LEU A 250 -5.31 20.13 -55.94
C LEU A 250 -5.88 21.47 -56.43
N ARG A 251 -5.10 22.56 -56.36
CA ARG A 251 -5.53 23.89 -56.85
C ARG A 251 -5.55 24.05 -58.37
N GLY A 252 -5.12 23.03 -59.12
CA GLY A 252 -5.17 23.02 -60.60
C GLY A 252 -6.43 22.39 -61.19
N ILE A 253 -7.31 21.80 -60.38
CA ILE A 253 -8.51 21.11 -60.87
C ILE A 253 -9.69 22.07 -60.78
N THR A 254 -9.96 22.77 -61.87
CA THR A 254 -11.20 23.55 -62.04
C THR A 254 -12.42 22.63 -61.92
N PRO A 255 -13.42 22.97 -61.09
CA PRO A 255 -14.63 22.16 -60.96
C PRO A 255 -15.38 22.13 -62.30
N VAL A 256 -15.73 20.92 -62.75
CA VAL A 256 -16.41 20.62 -64.03
C VAL A 256 -17.89 21.08 -64.04
N SER A 257 -18.35 21.78 -62.99
CA SER A 257 -19.73 22.27 -62.90
C SER A 257 -20.09 23.36 -63.91
N ASP A 258 -19.10 24.05 -64.48
CA ASP A 258 -19.37 25.19 -65.38
C ASP A 258 -19.52 24.80 -66.87
N LEU A 259 -19.42 23.51 -67.22
CA LEU A 259 -19.45 23.03 -68.62
C LEU A 259 -20.80 22.47 -69.09
N LEU A 260 -21.85 22.46 -68.25
CA LEU A 260 -23.14 21.83 -68.59
C LEU A 260 -24.36 22.77 -68.70
N GLU A 261 -24.22 24.10 -68.59
CA GLU A 261 -25.37 25.02 -68.71
C GLU A 261 -25.62 25.61 -70.12
N GLY A 262 -24.83 25.24 -71.14
CA GLY A 262 -24.94 25.84 -72.47
C GLY A 262 -25.44 24.89 -73.56
N LYS A 263 -26.75 24.57 -73.63
CA LYS A 263 -27.49 24.25 -74.87
C LYS A 263 -28.95 23.88 -74.63
N SER A 264 -29.83 24.88 -74.61
CA SER A 264 -31.22 24.72 -75.05
C SER A 264 -31.85 26.08 -75.35
N GLN A 265 -31.53 26.65 -76.51
CA GLN A 265 -32.42 27.58 -77.22
C GLN A 265 -32.13 27.54 -78.72
N LYS A 266 -33.23 27.36 -79.47
CA LYS A 266 -33.41 27.27 -80.93
C LYS A 266 -33.32 25.89 -81.56
#